data_AF-K4R169-F1
#
_entry.id   AF-K4R169-F1
#
_cell.length_a   1.000
_cell.length_b   1.000
_cell.length_c   1.000
_cell.angle_alpha   90.00
_cell.angle_beta   90.00
_cell.angle_gamma   90.00
#
_symmetry.space_group_name_H-M   'P 1'
#
loop_
_entity.id
_entity.type
_entity.pdbx_description
1 polymer ?
#
loop_
_entity_poly.entity_id
_entity_poly.type
_entity_poly.pdbx_seq_one_letter_code
_entity_poly.pdbx_strand_id
1 'polypeptide(L)'
;MSGTAQGVTPQEITPEAVENWLVEQIAQRTLLPPATVSVHLCFDEFDIDSADSLVITTALAHWLGFEVDPRALVRYPTIRSLAGHLAGLRRQVTTGGIPVHG
;
A
#
# COMPACT_ATOMS: atom_id res chain seq x y z
N MET A 1 -15.06 17.91 12.63
CA MET A 1 -15.09 16.60 11.95
C MET A 1 -14.74 16.84 10.50
N SER A 2 -13.44 16.80 10.16
CA SER A 2 -12.95 17.01 8.80
C SER A 2 -11.77 16.08 8.58
N GLY A 3 -12.06 14.80 8.31
CA GLY A 3 -11.07 13.84 7.83
C GLY A 3 -10.91 14.06 6.34
N THR A 4 -10.05 14.99 5.94
CA THR A 4 -9.58 15.05 4.56
C THR A 4 -8.72 13.81 4.35
N ALA A 5 -9.30 12.73 3.85
CA ALA A 5 -8.57 11.76 3.05
C ALA A 5 -7.94 12.59 1.91
N GLN A 6 -6.69 13.02 2.12
CA GLN A 6 -5.97 13.81 1.16
C GLN A 6 -5.90 12.96 -0.11
N GLY A 7 -6.57 13.44 -1.15
CA GLY A 7 -6.57 12.79 -2.45
C GLY A 7 -5.14 12.57 -2.88
N VAL A 8 -4.69 11.32 -2.79
CA VAL A 8 -3.48 10.88 -3.46
C VAL A 8 -3.79 11.03 -4.94
N THR A 9 -3.37 12.16 -5.51
CA THR A 9 -3.48 12.38 -6.94
C THR A 9 -2.78 11.21 -7.63
N PRO A 10 -3.34 10.66 -8.72
CA PRO A 10 -2.83 9.45 -9.37
C PRO A 10 -1.37 9.50 -9.82
N GLN A 11 -0.61 10.58 -9.63
CA GLN A 11 0.67 10.85 -10.28
C GLN A 11 1.92 10.39 -9.51
N GLU A 12 1.89 10.20 -8.18
CA GLU A 12 3.06 9.69 -7.44
C GLU A 12 2.66 8.66 -6.37
N ILE A 13 2.94 7.37 -6.62
CA ILE A 13 2.90 6.35 -5.55
C ILE A 13 4.25 6.48 -4.86
N THR A 14 4.29 7.24 -3.76
CA THR A 14 5.46 7.32 -2.90
C THR A 14 5.36 6.29 -1.76
N PRO A 15 6.48 5.86 -1.16
CA PRO A 15 6.43 4.98 0.00
C PRO A 15 5.51 5.53 1.09
N GLU A 16 5.60 6.82 1.39
CA GLU A 16 4.81 7.47 2.45
C GLU A 16 3.30 7.43 2.15
N ALA A 17 2.90 7.56 0.88
CA ALA A 17 1.49 7.45 0.49
C ALA A 17 0.97 6.02 0.70
N VAL A 18 1.78 5.00 0.35
CA VAL A 18 1.43 3.59 0.58
C VAL A 18 1.40 3.27 2.07
N GLU A 19 2.37 3.77 2.84
CA GLU A 19 2.42 3.59 4.30
C GLU A 19 1.18 4.16 4.97
N ASN A 20 0.82 5.42 4.67
CA ASN A 20 -0.38 6.06 5.23
C ASN A 20 -1.65 5.28 4.88
N TRP A 21 -1.78 4.82 3.64
CA TRP A 21 -2.93 4.02 3.22
C TRP A 21 -3.01 2.70 3.99
N LEU A 22 -1.90 1.97 4.11
CA LEU A 22 -1.83 0.71 4.85
C LEU A 22 -2.13 0.90 6.35
N VAL A 23 -1.58 1.96 6.94
CA VAL A 23 -1.85 2.34 8.33
C VAL A 23 -3.34 2.59 8.56
N GLU A 24 -4.00 3.34 7.68
CA GLU A 24 -5.44 3.57 7.76
C GLU A 24 -6.25 2.26 7.64
N GLN A 25 -5.88 1.38 6.71
CA GLN A 25 -6.57 0.12 6.50
C GLN A 25 -6.46 -0.83 7.70
N ILE A 26 -5.28 -0.89 8.33
CA ILE A 26 -5.04 -1.72 9.51
C ILE A 26 -5.75 -1.12 10.71
N ALA A 27 -5.60 0.19 10.96
CA ALA A 27 -6.25 0.90 12.04
C ALA A 27 -7.78 0.69 12.07
N GLN A 28 -8.42 0.74 10.90
CA GLN A 28 -9.86 0.50 10.77
C GLN A 28 -10.28 -0.92 11.16
N ARG A 29 -9.44 -1.92 10.87
CA ARG A 29 -9.74 -3.34 11.14
C ARG A 29 -9.44 -3.72 12.58
N THR A 30 -8.31 -3.25 13.11
CA THR A 30 -7.91 -3.51 14.50
C THR A 30 -8.62 -2.58 15.50
N LEU A 31 -9.47 -1.66 15.04
CA LEU A 31 -10.11 -0.62 15.87
C LEU A 31 -9.10 0.20 16.69
N LEU A 32 -7.88 0.37 16.15
CA LEU A 32 -6.82 1.15 16.78
C LEU A 32 -6.70 2.53 16.14
N PRO A 33 -6.21 3.55 16.87
CA PRO A 33 -5.84 4.81 16.25
C PRO A 33 -4.73 4.62 15.19
N PRO A 34 -4.79 5.29 14.03
CA PRO A 34 -3.72 5.22 13.01
C PRO A 34 -2.33 5.54 13.58
N ALA A 35 -2.25 6.47 14.53
CA ALA A 35 -1.01 6.85 15.19
C ALA A 35 -0.37 5.74 16.06
N THR A 36 -1.11 4.70 16.43
CA THR A 36 -0.58 3.56 17.20
C THR A 36 -0.18 2.38 16.32
N VAL A 37 -0.51 2.43 15.02
CA VAL A 37 -0.10 1.40 14.05
C VAL A 37 1.35 1.65 13.68
N SER A 38 2.24 0.75 14.09
CA SER A 38 3.67 0.87 13.80
C SER A 38 4.00 0.36 12.40
N VAL A 39 4.59 1.21 11.55
CA VAL A 39 5.00 0.82 10.19
C VAL A 39 6.15 -0.21 10.14
N HIS A 40 6.80 -0.44 11.28
CA HIS A 40 7.89 -1.39 11.46
C HIS A 40 7.43 -2.74 12.02
N LEU A 41 6.18 -2.85 12.45
CA LEU A 41 5.60 -4.09 12.98
C LEU A 41 5.28 -5.06 11.83
N CYS A 42 5.44 -6.35 12.08
CA CYS A 42 5.09 -7.36 11.09
C CYS A 42 3.56 -7.51 10.94
N PHE A 43 3.08 -7.84 9.73
CA PHE A 43 1.66 -8.05 9.46
C PHE A 43 1.04 -9.11 10.38
N ASP A 44 1.77 -10.20 10.66
CA ASP A 44 1.36 -11.28 11.56
C ASP A 44 1.29 -10.88 13.05
N GLU A 45 1.87 -9.73 13.42
CA GLU A 45 1.80 -9.21 14.80
C GLU A 45 0.62 -8.26 15.01
N PHE A 46 -0.03 -7.81 13.94
CA PHE A 46 -1.31 -7.12 14.07
C PHE A 46 -2.43 -8.13 14.31
N ASP A 47 -3.49 -7.69 14.99
CA ASP A 47 -4.72 -8.46 15.17
C ASP A 47 -5.55 -8.48 13.87
N ILE A 48 -4.94 -8.97 12.78
CA ILE A 48 -5.55 -9.12 11.46
C ILE A 48 -5.47 -10.60 11.06
N ASP A 49 -6.57 -11.16 10.57
CA ASP A 49 -6.58 -12.56 10.11
C ASP A 49 -6.07 -12.66 8.65
N SER A 50 -5.92 -13.89 8.16
CA SER A 50 -5.62 -14.18 6.75
C SER A 50 -6.66 -13.57 5.80
N ALA A 51 -7.93 -13.58 6.19
CA ALA A 51 -9.00 -12.96 5.41
C ALA A 51 -8.80 -11.43 5.29
N ASP A 52 -8.47 -10.75 6.39
CA ASP A 52 -8.19 -9.32 6.39
C ASP A 52 -6.98 -8.97 5.53
N SER A 53 -5.90 -9.76 5.65
CA SER A 53 -4.69 -9.60 4.85
C SER A 53 -4.97 -9.70 3.34
N LEU A 54 -5.82 -10.64 2.93
CA LEU A 54 -6.23 -10.79 1.53
C LEU A 54 -7.07 -9.60 1.05
N VAL A 55 -8.01 -9.12 1.89
CA VAL A 55 -8.83 -7.94 1.57
C VAL A 55 -7.95 -6.70 1.43
N ILE A 56 -7.00 -6.48 2.34
CA ILE A 56 -6.05 -5.35 2.28
C ILE A 56 -5.23 -5.43 0.99
N THR A 57 -4.69 -6.60 0.66
CA THR A 57 -3.89 -6.82 -0.56
C THR A 57 -4.69 -6.54 -1.82
N THR A 58 -5.95 -6.97 -1.87
CA THR A 58 -6.85 -6.75 -3.00
C THR A 58 -7.21 -5.27 -3.16
N ALA A 59 -7.58 -4.62 -2.06
CA ALA A 59 -7.86 -3.19 -2.05
C ALA A 59 -6.62 -2.35 -2.42
N LEU A 60 -5.43 -2.80 -2.02
CA LEU A 60 -4.17 -2.15 -2.36
C LEU A 60 -3.87 -2.26 -3.86
N ALA A 61 -4.03 -3.44 -4.46
CA ALA A 61 -3.88 -3.62 -5.90
C ALA A 61 -4.84 -2.73 -6.70
N HIS A 62 -6.10 -2.65 -6.25
CA HIS A 62 -7.10 -1.77 -6.85
C HIS A 62 -6.72 -0.28 -6.71
N TRP A 63 -6.23 0.12 -5.54
CA TRP A 63 -5.82 1.50 -5.28
C TRP A 63 -4.57 1.90 -6.09
N LEU A 64 -3.62 0.98 -6.24
CA LEU A 64 -2.39 1.18 -7.01
C LEU A 64 -2.61 1.11 -8.53
N GLY A 65 -3.68 0.44 -8.98
CA GLY A 65 -3.96 0.21 -10.39
C GLY A 65 -3.08 -0.85 -11.05
N PHE A 66 -2.42 -1.71 -10.28
CA PHE A 66 -1.64 -2.84 -10.77
C PHE A 66 -1.70 -4.04 -9.81
N GLU A 67 -1.45 -5.25 -10.33
CA GLU A 67 -1.47 -6.47 -9.53
C GLU A 67 -0.32 -6.54 -8.53
N VAL A 68 -0.64 -6.83 -7.27
CA VAL A 68 0.35 -7.06 -6.21
C VAL A 68 0.53 -8.57 -6.04
N ASP A 69 1.76 -9.06 -6.20
CA ASP A 69 2.08 -10.47 -5.95
C ASP A 69 1.83 -10.80 -4.46
N PRO A 70 0.99 -11.79 -4.12
CA PRO A 70 0.73 -12.18 -2.74
C PRO A 70 2.01 -12.55 -1.95
N ARG A 71 3.06 -13.01 -2.65
CA ARG A 71 4.37 -13.31 -2.05
C ARG A 71 5.09 -12.06 -1.55
N ALA A 72 4.65 -10.86 -1.94
CA ALA A 72 5.18 -9.60 -1.46
C ALA A 72 4.97 -9.45 0.06
N LEU A 73 3.82 -9.85 0.61
CA LEU A 73 3.57 -9.76 2.06
C LEU A 73 4.55 -10.65 2.85
N VAL A 74 4.89 -11.83 2.32
CA VAL A 74 5.84 -12.74 2.96
C VAL A 74 7.29 -12.22 2.85
N ARG A 75 7.65 -11.58 1.73
CA ARG A 75 8.99 -11.01 1.52
C ARG A 75 9.19 -9.67 2.23
N TYR A 76 8.12 -8.91 2.38
CA TYR A 76 8.08 -7.58 2.94
C TYR A 76 7.03 -7.58 4.07
N PRO A 77 7.34 -8.20 5.22
CA PRO A 77 6.37 -8.46 6.27
C PRO A 77 5.95 -7.21 7.03
N THR A 78 6.50 -6.02 6.73
CA THR A 78 6.18 -4.77 7.42
C THR A 78 5.60 -3.76 6.45
N ILE A 79 4.75 -2.85 6.95
CA ILE A 79 4.16 -1.76 6.16
C ILE A 79 5.24 -0.97 5.42
N ARG A 80 6.33 -0.59 6.10
CA ARG A 80 7.44 0.17 5.53
C ARG A 80 8.14 -0.57 4.39
N SER A 81 8.41 -1.86 4.57
CA SER A 81 9.12 -2.65 3.56
C SER A 81 8.26 -2.88 2.31
N LEU A 82 6.95 -3.14 2.52
CA LEU A 82 6.00 -3.33 1.43
C LEU A 82 5.78 -2.02 0.65
N ALA A 83 5.59 -0.92 1.36
CA ALA A 83 5.43 0.41 0.77
C ALA A 83 6.62 0.81 -0.11
N GLY A 84 7.85 0.60 0.39
CA GLY A 84 9.07 0.86 -0.38
C GLY A 84 9.17 0.01 -1.65
N HIS A 85 8.78 -1.26 -1.58
CA HIS A 85 8.75 -2.14 -2.74
C HIS A 85 7.73 -1.67 -3.79
N LEU A 86 6.50 -1.39 -3.37
CA LEU A 86 5.39 -1.03 -4.27
C LEU A 86 5.59 0.33 -4.94
N ALA A 87 6.07 1.33 -4.20
CA ALA A 87 6.46 2.61 -4.78
C ALA A 87 7.63 2.45 -5.79
N GLY A 88 8.54 1.52 -5.52
CA GLY A 88 9.62 1.15 -6.42
C GLY A 88 9.17 0.54 -7.75
N LEU A 89 8.07 -0.24 -7.74
CA LEU A 89 7.47 -0.83 -8.95
C LEU A 89 6.84 0.22 -9.84
N ARG A 90 6.08 1.17 -9.26
CA ARG A 90 5.38 2.22 -10.02
C ARG A 90 6.34 3.15 -10.77
N ARG A 91 7.54 3.40 -10.22
CA ARG A 91 8.61 4.15 -10.89
C ARG A 91 9.08 3.52 -12.22
N GLN A 92 8.81 2.24 -12.44
CA GLN A 92 9.27 1.51 -13.63
C GLN A 92 8.28 1.53 -14.80
N VAL A 93 7.08 2.12 -14.63
CA VAL A 93 5.99 2.08 -15.64
C VAL A 93 5.96 3.30 -16.57
N THR A 94 6.92 4.25 -16.48
CA THR A 94 6.90 5.47 -17.31
C THR A 94 7.64 5.36 -18.67
N THR A 95 8.22 4.22 -19.04
CA THR A 95 8.93 4.11 -20.33
C THR A 95 8.35 3.02 -21.23
N GLY A 96 7.32 3.40 -21.98
CA GLY A 96 6.76 2.63 -23.08
C GLY A 96 5.92 3.50 -24.03
N GLY A 97 6.16 4.82 -24.05
CA GLY A 97 5.65 5.68 -25.12
C GLY A 97 6.39 5.32 -26.40
N ILE A 98 5.73 4.56 -27.27
CA ILE A 98 6.19 4.30 -28.64
C ILE A 98 6.13 5.65 -29.36
N PRO A 99 7.24 6.26 -29.81
CA PRO A 99 7.14 7.41 -30.69
C PRO A 99 6.61 6.89 -32.03
N VAL A 100 5.44 7.40 -32.43
CA VAL A 100 4.93 7.19 -33.79
C VAL A 100 5.92 7.88 -34.73
N HIS A 101 6.73 7.09 -35.44
CA HIS A 101 7.58 7.62 -36.48
C HIS A 101 6.69 8.02 -37.67
N GLY A 102 6.76 9.32 -37.98
CA GLY A 102 6.57 10.01 -39.28
C GLY A 102 5.82 9.32 -40.39
#